data_AF-A0A7W8Z3E6-F1
#
_entry.id   AF-A0A7W8Z3E6-F1
#
_cell.length_a   1.000
_cell.length_b   1.000
_cell.length_c   1.000
_cell.angle_alpha   90.00
_cell.angle_beta   90.00
_cell.angle_gamma   90.00
#
_symmetry.space_group_name_H-M   'P 1'
#
loop_
_entity.id
_entity.type
_entity.pdbx_description
1 polymer ?
#
loop_
_entity_poly.entity_id
_entity_poly.type
_entity_poly.pdbx_seq_one_letter_code
_entity_poly.pdbx_strand_id
1 'polypeptide(L)' 'MSRFDSRQDVAFKVAWEGGLYEALEYGIKVNDLPEGDTELAEAWRALDGAHTAFEEAAEKVRALLPEGE' A
#
# COMPACT_ATOMS: atom_id res chain seq x y z
N MET A 1 -4.73 -6.19 -16.30
CA MET A 1 -3.35 -6.32 -16.81
C MET A 1 -2.45 -5.83 -15.71
N SER A 2 -1.57 -6.72 -15.24
CA SER A 2 -0.52 -6.36 -14.29
C SER A 2 0.38 -5.25 -14.83
N ARG A 3 0.88 -4.40 -13.93
CA ARG A 3 1.90 -3.40 -14.22
C ARG A 3 3.31 -3.94 -13.99
N PHE A 4 3.46 -4.95 -13.13
CA PHE A 4 4.73 -5.54 -12.75
C PHE A 4 4.86 -6.97 -13.27
N ASP A 5 6.03 -7.34 -13.74
CA ASP A 5 6.27 -8.68 -14.30
C ASP A 5 6.77 -9.67 -13.23
N SER A 6 7.35 -9.16 -12.14
CA SER A 6 7.94 -9.99 -11.09
C SER A 6 7.87 -9.39 -9.69
N ARG A 7 8.07 -10.23 -8.65
CA ARG A 7 8.24 -9.75 -7.26
C ARG A 7 9.40 -8.75 -7.13
N GLN A 8 10.42 -8.87 -7.97
CA GLN A 8 11.59 -8.00 -7.92
C GLN A 8 11.27 -6.59 -8.41
N ASP A 9 10.39 -6.45 -9.41
CA ASP A 9 9.90 -5.14 -9.88
C ASP A 9 9.07 -4.45 -8.81
N VAL A 10 8.21 -5.21 -8.13
CA VAL A 10 7.41 -4.71 -6.99
C VAL A 10 8.35 -4.24 -5.87
N ALA A 11 9.34 -5.05 -5.50
CA ALA A 11 10.30 -4.70 -4.45
C ALA A 11 11.11 -3.43 -4.80
N PHE A 12 11.55 -3.31 -6.05
CA PHE A 12 12.24 -2.11 -6.53
C PHE A 12 11.34 -0.88 -6.44
N LYS A 13 10.08 -1.00 -6.85
CA LYS A 13 9.12 0.10 -6.79
C LYS A 13 8.83 0.51 -5.35
N VAL A 14 8.62 -0.44 -4.45
CA VAL A 14 8.45 -0.17 -3.00
C VAL A 14 9.62 0.60 -2.44
N ALA A 15 10.85 0.21 -2.76
CA ALA A 15 12.04 0.94 -2.33
C ALA A 15 12.11 2.36 -2.92
N TRP A 16 11.70 2.54 -4.18
CA TRP A 16 11.67 3.85 -4.84
C TRP A 16 10.64 4.80 -4.22
N GLU A 17 9.48 4.30 -3.79
CA GLU A 17 8.44 5.09 -3.13
C GLU A 17 8.82 5.50 -1.70
N GLY A 18 9.84 4.86 -1.10
CA GLY A 18 10.31 5.14 0.26
C GLY A 18 9.89 4.09 1.30
N GLY A 19 9.12 3.08 0.89
CA GLY A 19 8.65 2.04 1.81
C GLY A 19 7.30 1.45 1.39
N LEU A 20 6.81 0.51 2.21
CA LEU A 20 5.49 -0.11 2.00
C LEU A 20 4.35 0.88 2.23
N TYR A 21 4.49 1.81 3.17
CA TYR A 21 3.45 2.80 3.46
C TYR A 21 3.24 3.72 2.26
N GLU A 22 4.31 4.34 1.77
CA GLU A 22 4.29 5.21 0.60
C GLU A 22 3.85 4.45 -0.65
N ALA A 23 4.28 3.19 -0.82
CA ALA A 23 3.83 2.37 -1.95
C ALA A 23 2.32 2.09 -1.95
N LEU A 24 1.69 2.00 -0.77
CA LEU A 24 0.23 1.85 -0.63
C LEU A 24 -0.49 3.18 -0.87
N GLU A 25 0.03 4.26 -0.30
CA GLU A 25 -0.52 5.61 -0.42
C GLU A 25 -0.48 6.11 -1.88
N TYR A 26 0.68 5.94 -2.55
CA TYR A 26 0.93 6.44 -3.89
C TYR A 26 0.63 5.44 -5.02
N GLY A 27 0.18 4.23 -4.70
CA GLY A 27 -0.71 3.49 -5.60
C GLY A 27 -0.17 2.25 -6.31
N ILE A 28 0.58 1.38 -5.63
CA ILE A 28 0.58 -0.04 -6.04
C ILE A 28 -0.75 -0.65 -5.60
N LYS A 29 -1.60 -0.98 -6.57
CA LYS A 29 -2.84 -1.74 -6.34
C LYS A 29 -2.58 -3.22 -6.56
N VAL A 30 -3.45 -4.06 -6.00
CA VAL A 30 -3.35 -5.52 -6.14
C VAL A 30 -3.36 -5.96 -7.61
N ASN A 31 -4.10 -5.26 -8.46
CA ASN A 31 -4.16 -5.56 -9.89
C ASN A 31 -2.91 -5.14 -10.67
N ASP A 32 -2.02 -4.36 -10.06
CA ASP A 32 -0.72 -4.00 -10.63
C ASP A 32 0.32 -5.11 -10.42
N LEU A 33 0.06 -6.05 -9.50
CA LEU A 33 0.98 -7.12 -9.11
C LEU A 33 1.07 -8.22 -10.17
N PRO A 34 2.21 -8.94 -10.23
CA PRO A 34 2.46 -9.98 -11.23
C PRO A 34 1.31 -10.97 -11.36
N GLU A 35 0.86 -11.20 -12.60
CA GLU A 35 -0.24 -12.12 -12.87
C GLU A 35 0.15 -13.55 -12.45
N GLY A 36 -0.76 -14.24 -11.76
CA GLY A 36 -0.53 -15.60 -11.26
C GLY A 36 0.19 -15.67 -9.90
N ASP A 37 0.71 -14.56 -9.37
CA ASP A 37 1.29 -14.52 -8.03
C ASP A 37 0.21 -14.29 -6.97
N THR A 38 -0.58 -15.34 -6.72
CA THR A 38 -1.73 -15.27 -5.79
C THR A 38 -1.29 -14.99 -4.36
N GLU A 39 -0.14 -15.50 -3.94
CA GLU A 39 0.40 -15.28 -2.59
C GLU A 39 0.71 -13.81 -2.36
N LEU A 40 1.44 -13.17 -3.29
CA LEU A 40 1.74 -11.74 -3.17
C LEU A 40 0.45 -10.90 -3.26
N ALA A 41 -0.47 -11.26 -4.14
CA ALA A 41 -1.75 -10.56 -4.26
C ALA A 41 -2.61 -10.65 -2.99
N GLU A 42 -2.66 -11.81 -2.33
CA GLU A 42 -3.35 -11.99 -1.06
C GLU A 42 -2.71 -11.20 0.08
N ALA A 43 -1.37 -11.28 0.21
CA ALA A 43 -0.63 -10.51 1.20
C ALA A 43 -0.83 -8.99 1.01
N TRP A 44 -0.81 -8.52 -0.25
CA TRP A 44 -1.03 -7.11 -0.56
C TRP A 44 -2.46 -6.65 -0.27
N ARG A 45 -3.48 -7.49 -0.54
CA ARG A 45 -4.87 -7.20 -0.13
C ARG A 45 -5.00 -7.05 1.37
N ALA A 46 -4.39 -7.96 2.13
CA ALA A 46 -4.42 -7.88 3.59
C ALA A 46 -3.74 -6.61 4.10
N LEU A 47 -2.62 -6.23 3.49
CA LEU A 47 -1.89 -5.01 3.80
C LEU A 47 -2.71 -3.73 3.47
N ASP A 48 -3.30 -3.66 2.28
CA ASP A 48 -4.16 -2.53 1.85
C ASP A 48 -5.40 -2.37 2.76
N GLY A 49 -6.00 -3.49 3.18
CA GLY A 49 -7.09 -3.49 4.15
C GLY A 49 -6.66 -2.97 5.53
N ALA A 50 -5.50 -3.40 6.03
CA ALA A 50 -4.96 -2.92 7.31
C ALA A 50 -4.60 -1.43 7.25
N HIS A 51 -4.02 -0.97 6.15
CA HIS A 51 -3.70 0.44 5.91
C HIS A 51 -4.96 1.31 5.88
N THR A 52 -6.01 0.88 5.18
CA THR A 52 -7.31 1.59 5.17
C THR A 52 -7.88 1.73 6.57
N ALA A 53 -7.89 0.66 7.36
CA ALA A 53 -8.37 0.71 8.75
C ALA A 53 -7.51 1.62 9.64
N PHE A 54 -6.20 1.64 9.41
CA PHE A 54 -5.29 2.57 10.09
C PHE A 54 -5.60 4.03 9.73
N GLU A 55 -5.73 4.37 8.43
CA GLU A 55 -6.04 5.73 8.00
C GLU A 55 -7.38 6.22 8.55
N GLU A 56 -8.42 5.37 8.54
CA GLU A 56 -9.70 5.72 9.16
C GLU A 56 -9.59 6.02 10.67
N ALA A 57 -8.71 5.31 11.38
CA ALA A 57 -8.44 5.57 12.78
C ALA A 57 -7.58 6.84 12.96
N ALA A 58 -6.59 7.04 12.10
CA ALA A 58 -5.71 8.19 12.11
C ALA A 58 -6.49 9.49 11.85
N GLU A 59 -7.42 9.49 10.91
CA GLU A 59 -8.30 10.64 10.62
C GLU A 59 -9.14 11.05 11.84
N LYS A 60 -9.68 10.07 12.59
CA LYS A 60 -10.40 10.36 13.84
C LYS A 60 -9.51 11.02 14.88
N VAL A 61 -8.26 10.57 14.99
CA VAL A 61 -7.27 11.18 15.89
C VAL A 61 -6.92 12.58 15.39
N ARG A 62 -6.60 12.76 14.11
CA ARG A 62 -6.29 14.06 13.49
C ARG A 62 -7.39 15.08 13.74
N ALA A 63 -8.66 14.70 13.59
CA ALA A 63 -9.80 15.57 13.84
C ALA A 63 -9.98 16.01 15.31
N LEU A 64 -9.38 15.29 16.27
CA LEU A 64 -9.43 15.61 17.70
C LEU A 64 -8.20 16.42 18.15
N LEU A 65 -7.10 16.36 17.40
CA LEU A 65 -5.91 17.14 17.69
C LEU A 65 -6.16 18.60 17.28
N PRO A 66 -5.74 19.58 18.10
CA PRO A 66 -5.75 20.96 17.67
C PRO A 66 -4.84 21.13 16.46
N GLU A 67 -5.22 21.98 15.51
CA GLU A 67 -4.31 22.41 14.45
C GLU A 67 -3.04 22.95 15.10
N GLY A 68 -1.88 22.39 14.74
CA GLY A 68 -0.60 22.82 15.30
C GLY A 68 -0.33 24.28 14.94
N GLU A 69 0.06 25.10 15.92
CA GLU A 69 0.57 26.46 15.72
C GLU A 69 1.81 26.48 14.82
#